data_AF-A0A935VSP0-F1
#
_entry.id   AF-A0A935VSP0-F1
#
_cell.length_a   1.000
_cell.length_b   1.000
_cell.length_c   1.000
_cell.angle_alpha   90.00
_cell.angle_beta   90.00
_cell.angle_gamma   90.00
#
_symmetry.space_group_name_H-M   'P 1'
#
loop_
_entity.id
_entity.type
_entity.pdbx_description
1 polymer ?
#
loop_
_entity_poly.entity_id
_entity_poly.type
_entity_poly.pdbx_seq_one_letter_code
_entity_poly.pdbx_strand_id
1 'polypeptide(L)'
;MKYQNLIFNLPMGYEINEAYNGNITITNKLIGVGAITISRYEIPTNYEFIIQNELNDFLITIENYSENLKRIDKQINKNRFCTEFVTLKKIFWKIWIFYEYGIAIFISYNCEAIFKRSEVFVIDEIVKSIQIKS
;
A
#
# COMPACT_ATOMS: atom_id res chain seq x y z
N MET A 1 3.48 -6.56 16.63
CA MET A 1 2.34 -5.89 17.30
C MET A 1 1.06 -6.20 16.53
N LYS A 2 -0.11 -6.21 17.18
CA LYS A 2 -1.41 -6.46 16.55
C LYS A 2 -2.17 -5.14 16.41
N TYR A 3 -2.57 -4.78 15.19
CA TYR A 3 -3.44 -3.64 14.93
C TYR A 3 -4.54 -4.10 13.97
N GLN A 4 -5.80 -4.03 14.37
CA GLN A 4 -6.94 -4.44 13.52
C GLN A 4 -6.78 -5.83 12.88
N ASN A 5 -6.34 -6.81 13.68
CA ASN A 5 -6.00 -8.18 13.22
C ASN A 5 -4.84 -8.28 12.22
N LEU A 6 -4.10 -7.21 11.96
CA LEU A 6 -2.87 -7.21 11.19
C LEU A 6 -1.66 -7.43 12.09
N ILE A 7 -0.75 -8.29 11.64
CA ILE A 7 0.56 -8.51 12.25
C ILE A 7 1.64 -8.07 11.27
N PHE A 8 2.62 -7.35 11.79
CA PHE A 8 3.75 -6.78 11.05
C PHE A 8 5.07 -7.28 11.62
N ASN A 9 6.04 -7.53 10.74
CA ASN A 9 7.45 -7.61 11.10
C ASN A 9 8.14 -6.35 10.60
N LEU A 10 8.62 -5.52 11.53
CA LEU A 10 9.24 -4.25 11.21
C LEU A 10 10.75 -4.29 11.43
N PRO A 11 11.54 -3.81 10.47
CA PRO A 11 12.96 -3.53 10.67
C PRO A 11 13.17 -2.48 11.76
N MET A 12 14.39 -2.45 12.31
CA MET A 12 14.79 -1.42 13.26
C MET A 12 14.61 -0.01 12.67
N GLY A 13 14.08 0.92 13.48
CA GLY A 13 13.85 2.30 13.08
C GLY A 13 12.48 2.57 12.45
N TYR A 14 11.71 1.54 12.13
CA TYR A 14 10.31 1.70 11.70
C TYR A 14 9.37 1.71 12.89
N GLU A 15 8.37 2.59 12.82
CA GLU A 15 7.31 2.69 13.81
C GLU A 15 5.94 2.63 13.15
N ILE A 16 4.93 2.32 13.97
CA ILE A 16 3.52 2.27 13.56
C ILE A 16 2.79 3.40 14.27
N ASN A 17 2.04 4.18 13.50
CA ASN A 17 1.08 5.17 13.99
C ASN A 17 -0.30 4.80 13.46
N GLU A 18 -1.29 4.67 14.34
CA GLU A 18 -2.68 4.43 13.94
C GLU A 18 -3.46 5.73 14.07
N ALA A 19 -4.13 6.14 12.99
CA ALA A 19 -5.00 7.29 12.98
C ALA A 19 -6.40 6.91 13.50
N TYR A 20 -7.16 7.90 14.00
CA TYR A 20 -8.50 7.69 14.56
C TYR A 20 -9.50 7.03 13.60
N ASN A 21 -9.29 7.17 12.29
CA ASN A 21 -10.11 6.56 11.25
C ASN A 21 -9.72 5.10 10.95
N GLY A 22 -8.78 4.52 11.71
CA GLY A 22 -8.29 3.17 11.53
C GLY A 22 -7.22 3.01 10.44
N ASN A 23 -6.76 4.08 9.81
CA ASN A 23 -5.61 3.98 8.91
C ASN A 23 -4.33 3.78 9.72
N ILE A 24 -3.49 2.86 9.26
CA ILE A 24 -2.18 2.58 9.87
C ILE A 24 -1.11 3.19 8.98
N THR A 25 -0.20 3.95 9.58
CA THR A 25 0.97 4.50 8.90
C THR A 25 2.24 3.93 9.50
N ILE A 26 3.13 3.43 8.66
CA ILE A 26 4.44 2.90 9.05
C ILE A 26 5.52 3.81 8.46
N THR A 27 6.37 4.39 9.31
CA THR A 27 7.41 5.35 8.91
C THR A 27 8.75 4.95 9.48
N ASN A 28 9.83 5.27 8.77
CA ASN A 28 11.19 5.14 9.29
C ASN A 28 11.59 6.43 10.02
N LYS A 29 11.70 6.38 11.36
CA LYS A 29 12.06 7.54 12.19
C LYS A 29 13.52 7.99 12.05
N LEU A 30 14.40 7.14 11.52
CA LEU A 30 15.82 7.46 11.39
C LEU A 30 16.12 8.22 10.10
N ILE A 31 15.45 7.88 9.01
CA ILE A 31 15.76 8.40 7.66
C ILE A 31 14.66 9.33 7.13
N GLY A 32 13.38 9.08 7.43
CA GLY A 32 12.28 9.99 7.09
C GLY A 32 11.96 10.14 5.59
N VAL A 33 12.12 9.09 4.79
CA VAL A 33 12.04 9.17 3.31
C VAL A 33 10.65 8.93 2.72
N GLY A 34 9.77 8.27 3.47
CA GLY A 34 8.43 7.92 2.99
C GLY A 34 7.59 7.27 4.09
N ALA A 35 6.39 6.87 3.72
CA ALA A 35 5.44 6.21 4.62
C ALA A 35 4.73 5.07 3.89
N ILE A 36 4.54 3.95 4.59
CA ILE A 36 3.56 2.94 4.19
C ILE A 36 2.25 3.34 4.85
N THR A 37 1.20 3.56 4.07
CA THR A 37 -0.16 3.75 4.56
C THR A 37 -0.96 2.49 4.28
N ILE A 38 -1.73 2.05 5.26
CA ILE A 38 -2.57 0.86 5.21
C ILE A 38 -3.98 1.26 5.61
N SER A 39 -4.94 0.95 4.75
CA SER A 39 -6.36 1.17 4.97
C SER A 39 -7.09 -0.17 4.84
N ARG A 40 -8.02 -0.44 5.76
CA ARG A 40 -8.86 -1.64 5.75
C ARG A 40 -10.31 -1.26 5.51
N TYR A 41 -10.97 -1.96 4.60
CA TYR A 41 -12.38 -1.76 4.26
C TYR A 41 -13.12 -3.09 4.33
N GLU A 42 -14.34 -3.05 4.85
CA GLU A 42 -15.28 -4.15 4.76
C GLU A 42 -16.16 -3.94 3.55
N ILE A 43 -16.19 -4.96 2.69
CA ILE A 43 -16.91 -4.93 1.43
C ILE A 43 -18.32 -5.48 1.66
N PRO A 44 -19.37 -4.71 1.36
CA PRO A 44 -20.75 -5.20 1.44
C PRO A 44 -20.97 -6.47 0.62
N THR A 45 -21.77 -7.40 1.11
CA THR A 45 -22.04 -8.68 0.43
C THR A 45 -22.77 -8.52 -0.91
N ASN A 46 -23.42 -7.38 -1.12
CA ASN A 46 -24.10 -7.01 -2.37
C ASN A 46 -23.21 -6.19 -3.33
N TYR A 47 -21.93 -5.98 -2.99
CA TYR A 47 -20.98 -5.27 -3.83
C TYR A 47 -20.03 -6.25 -4.52
N GLU A 48 -19.92 -6.16 -5.84
CA GLU A 48 -18.95 -6.92 -6.61
C GLU A 48 -17.59 -6.21 -6.59
N PHE A 49 -16.68 -6.67 -5.72
CA PHE A 49 -15.36 -6.08 -5.61
C PHE A 49 -14.43 -6.54 -6.74
N ILE A 50 -13.99 -5.58 -7.55
CA ILE A 50 -13.05 -5.78 -8.66
C ILE A 50 -11.80 -4.96 -8.37
N ILE A 51 -10.71 -5.63 -7.98
CA ILE A 51 -9.43 -5.00 -7.59
C ILE A 51 -8.98 -3.92 -8.58
N GLN A 52 -9.12 -4.17 -9.88
CA GLN A 52 -8.66 -3.23 -10.91
C GLN A 52 -9.47 -1.93 -10.96
N ASN A 53 -10.78 -2.00 -10.71
CA ASN A 53 -11.64 -0.81 -10.69
C ASN A 53 -11.29 0.06 -9.49
N GLU A 54 -11.21 -0.56 -8.33
CA GLU A 54 -10.84 0.11 -7.07
C GLU A 54 -9.45 0.74 -7.14
N LEU A 55 -8.50 0.06 -7.80
CA LEU A 55 -7.19 0.62 -8.04
C LEU A 55 -7.29 1.88 -8.90
N ASN A 56 -8.02 1.83 -10.02
CA ASN A 56 -8.14 2.98 -10.90
C ASN A 56 -8.82 4.15 -10.18
N ASP A 57 -9.85 3.90 -9.39
CA ASP A 57 -10.52 4.90 -8.54
C ASP A 57 -9.57 5.51 -7.52
N PHE A 58 -8.67 4.71 -6.93
CA PHE A 58 -7.63 5.26 -6.06
C PHE A 58 -6.59 6.10 -6.83
N LEU A 59 -6.14 5.63 -7.99
CA LEU A 59 -5.10 6.29 -8.78
C LEU A 59 -5.52 7.70 -9.22
N ILE A 60 -6.79 7.92 -9.56
CA ILE A 60 -7.30 9.25 -9.93
C ILE A 60 -7.30 10.25 -8.76
N THR A 61 -7.21 9.77 -7.51
CA THR A 61 -7.08 10.65 -6.33
C THR A 61 -5.64 11.12 -6.08
N ILE A 62 -4.65 10.47 -6.70
CA ILE A 62 -3.23 10.80 -6.52
C ILE A 62 -2.90 12.06 -7.32
N GLU A 63 -2.44 13.08 -6.61
CA GLU A 63 -2.02 14.34 -7.22
C GLU A 63 -0.93 14.10 -8.28
N ASN A 64 -1.11 14.63 -9.48
CA ASN A 64 -0.20 14.48 -10.62
C ASN A 64 -0.07 13.05 -11.17
N TYR A 65 -1.04 12.18 -10.87
CA TYR A 65 -1.24 10.98 -11.65
C TYR A 65 -1.70 11.32 -13.08
N SER A 66 -1.27 10.53 -14.05
CA SER A 66 -1.73 10.59 -15.43
C SER A 66 -1.78 9.16 -15.98
N GLU A 67 -2.81 8.85 -16.76
CA GLU A 67 -2.96 7.54 -17.39
C GLU A 67 -1.83 7.22 -18.38
N ASN A 68 -1.11 8.25 -18.86
CA ASN A 68 0.03 8.10 -19.76
C ASN A 68 1.33 7.73 -19.02
N LEU A 69 1.32 7.63 -17.69
CA LEU A 69 2.50 7.25 -16.93
C LEU A 69 2.85 5.78 -17.21
N LYS A 70 4.15 5.49 -17.26
CA LYS A 70 4.63 4.12 -17.32
C LYS A 70 4.32 3.41 -16.00
N ARG A 71 3.29 2.58 -16.02
CA ARG A 71 2.85 1.76 -14.90
C ARG A 71 3.34 0.32 -15.07
N ILE A 72 3.71 -0.32 -13.97
CA ILE A 72 4.07 -1.74 -13.93
C ILE A 72 3.08 -2.43 -13.01
N ASP A 73 2.20 -3.23 -13.62
CA ASP A 73 1.17 -3.99 -12.92
C ASP A 73 1.62 -5.44 -12.72
N LYS A 74 1.35 -5.98 -11.54
CA LYS A 74 1.73 -7.35 -11.18
C LYS A 74 0.63 -8.01 -10.35
N GLN A 75 -0.02 -9.00 -10.93
CA GLN A 75 -0.82 -9.95 -10.16
C GLN A 75 0.12 -10.84 -9.34
N ILE A 76 -0.03 -10.85 -8.02
CA ILE A 76 0.75 -11.72 -7.13
C ILE A 76 0.07 -13.09 -7.01
N ASN A 77 -1.26 -13.08 -6.80
CA ASN A 77 -2.14 -14.25 -6.83
C ASN A 77 -3.59 -13.78 -7.03
N LYS A 78 -4.59 -14.68 -7.05
CA LYS A 78 -6.01 -14.33 -7.29
C LYS A 78 -6.54 -13.18 -6.41
N ASN A 79 -6.04 -13.06 -5.18
CA ASN A 79 -6.54 -12.14 -4.16
C ASN A 79 -5.60 -10.96 -3.90
N ARG A 80 -4.46 -10.89 -4.61
CA ARG A 80 -3.40 -9.91 -4.34
C ARG A 80 -2.85 -9.32 -5.61
N PHE A 81 -2.82 -7.99 -5.66
CA PHE A 81 -2.31 -7.21 -6.78
C PHE A 81 -1.31 -6.16 -6.29
N CYS A 82 -0.36 -5.81 -7.15
CA CYS A 82 0.60 -4.75 -6.92
C CYS A 82 0.75 -3.89 -8.19
N THR A 83 0.82 -2.58 -8.03
CA THR A 83 1.23 -1.66 -9.11
C THR A 83 2.31 -0.72 -8.63
N GLU A 84 3.19 -0.30 -9.54
CA GLU A 84 4.14 0.76 -9.29
C GLU A 84 4.29 1.70 -10.49
N PHE A 85 4.55 2.97 -10.19
CA PHE A 85 4.74 4.03 -11.19
C PHE A 85 5.51 5.21 -10.59
N VAL A 86 5.90 6.15 -11.44
CA VAL A 86 6.52 7.42 -11.04
C VAL A 86 5.69 8.55 -11.63
N THR A 87 5.26 9.51 -10.80
CA THR A 87 4.48 10.67 -11.24
C THR A 87 5.33 11.68 -12.00
N LEU A 88 4.67 12.66 -12.62
CA LEU A 88 5.35 13.77 -13.31
C LEU A 88 6.24 14.61 -12.37
N LYS A 89 5.89 14.68 -11.08
CA LYS A 89 6.71 15.34 -10.04
C LYS A 89 7.83 14.46 -9.48
N LYS A 90 8.18 13.35 -10.16
CA LYS A 90 9.21 12.39 -9.73
C LYS A 90 8.92 11.78 -8.35
N ILE A 91 7.65 11.55 -8.02
CA ILE A 91 7.27 10.78 -6.84
C ILE A 91 7.05 9.33 -7.26
N PHE A 92 7.78 8.42 -6.65
CA PHE A 92 7.56 6.99 -6.80
C PHE A 92 6.37 6.57 -5.95
N TRP A 93 5.48 5.79 -6.54
CA TRP A 93 4.36 5.16 -5.88
C TRP A 93 4.43 3.65 -6.08
N LYS A 94 4.10 2.92 -5.02
CA LYS A 94 3.83 1.50 -5.07
C LYS A 94 2.60 1.19 -4.23
N ILE A 95 1.68 0.43 -4.80
CA ILE A 95 0.37 0.16 -4.21
C ILE A 95 0.15 -1.34 -4.24
N TRP A 96 -0.37 -1.90 -3.15
CA TRP A 96 -0.83 -3.27 -3.04
C TRP A 96 -2.30 -3.28 -2.63
N ILE A 97 -3.06 -4.20 -3.21
CA ILE A 97 -4.45 -4.44 -2.85
C ILE A 97 -4.59 -5.92 -2.55
N PHE A 98 -5.10 -6.22 -1.36
CA PHE A 98 -5.45 -7.57 -0.94
C PHE A 98 -6.96 -7.63 -0.73
N TYR A 99 -7.61 -8.64 -1.29
CA TYR A 99 -9.05 -8.84 -1.10
C TYR A 99 -9.36 -10.30 -0.79
N GLU A 100 -9.87 -10.54 0.42
CA GLU A 100 -10.20 -11.89 0.88
C GLU A 100 -11.31 -11.83 1.95
N TYR A 101 -12.25 -12.78 1.90
CA TYR A 101 -13.34 -12.91 2.87
C TYR A 101 -14.16 -11.62 3.11
N GLY A 102 -14.41 -10.84 2.05
CA GLY A 102 -15.15 -9.57 2.16
C GLY A 102 -14.36 -8.43 2.81
N ILE A 103 -13.05 -8.59 2.98
CA ILE A 103 -12.15 -7.56 3.51
C ILE A 103 -11.19 -7.14 2.41
N ALA A 104 -11.15 -5.84 2.11
CA ALA A 104 -10.15 -5.24 1.25
C ALA A 104 -9.11 -4.50 2.09
N ILE A 105 -7.83 -4.69 1.77
CA ILE A 105 -6.72 -3.96 2.37
C ILE A 105 -5.98 -3.24 1.26
N PHE A 106 -5.92 -1.92 1.37
CA PHE A 106 -5.14 -1.06 0.50
C PHE A 106 -3.87 -0.66 1.22
N ILE A 107 -2.75 -0.87 0.55
CA ILE A 107 -1.44 -0.49 1.06
C ILE A 107 -0.81 0.41 0.02
N SER A 108 -0.34 1.58 0.41
CA SER A 108 0.40 2.48 -0.47
C SER A 108 1.71 2.86 0.17
N TYR A 109 2.75 2.95 -0.66
CA TYR A 109 4.01 3.56 -0.30
C TYR A 109 4.36 4.62 -1.33
N ASN A 110 4.87 5.76 -0.87
CA ASN A 110 5.39 6.79 -1.73
C ASN A 110 6.64 7.47 -1.14
N CYS A 111 7.53 7.86 -2.04
CA CYS A 111 8.72 8.66 -1.73
C CYS A 111 9.18 9.41 -2.98
N GLU A 112 10.16 10.31 -2.85
CA GLU A 112 10.83 10.83 -4.04
C GLU A 112 11.51 9.69 -4.81
N ALA A 113 11.45 9.73 -6.14
CA ALA A 113 11.91 8.64 -7.00
C ALA A 113 13.42 8.35 -6.85
N ILE A 114 14.21 9.33 -6.41
CA ILE A 114 15.63 9.17 -6.12
C ILE A 114 15.89 8.14 -5.00
N PHE A 115 14.95 7.98 -4.07
CA PHE A 115 15.07 7.03 -2.96
C PHE A 115 14.43 5.66 -3.25
N LYS A 116 13.75 5.49 -4.39
CA LYS A 116 13.10 4.22 -4.76
C LYS A 116 14.04 3.02 -4.57
N ARG A 117 15.29 3.14 -5.05
CA ARG A 117 16.23 2.02 -5.08
C ARG A 117 16.67 1.56 -3.68
N SER A 118 16.81 2.48 -2.73
CA SER A 118 17.20 2.14 -1.36
C SER A 118 16.03 1.61 -0.54
N GLU A 119 14.81 2.08 -0.81
CA GLU A 119 13.65 1.77 0.02
C GLU A 119 12.88 0.53 -0.45
N VAL A 120 12.70 0.34 -1.77
CA VAL A 120 11.69 -0.60 -2.31
C VAL A 120 11.85 -2.03 -1.79
N PHE A 121 13.09 -2.49 -1.57
CA PHE A 121 13.32 -3.83 -1.03
C PHE A 121 12.79 -3.97 0.40
N VAL A 122 13.11 -3.01 1.27
CA VAL A 122 12.67 -3.02 2.68
C VAL A 122 11.15 -2.90 2.76
N ILE A 123 10.56 -2.02 1.95
CA ILE A 123 9.10 -1.86 1.88
C ILE A 123 8.42 -3.15 1.42
N ASP A 124 8.94 -3.80 0.37
CA ASP A 124 8.40 -5.07 -0.12
C ASP A 124 8.43 -6.15 0.97
N GLU A 125 9.51 -6.22 1.77
CA GLU A 125 9.62 -7.18 2.88
C GLU A 125 8.64 -6.88 4.02
N ILE A 126 8.45 -5.60 4.38
CA ILE A 126 7.44 -5.20 5.36
C ILE A 126 6.05 -5.64 4.87
N VAL A 127 5.68 -5.32 3.63
CA VAL A 127 4.36 -5.64 3.07
C VAL A 127 4.12 -7.15 2.96
N LYS A 128 5.13 -7.92 2.53
CA LYS A 128 5.04 -9.39 2.51
C LYS A 128 4.84 -10.00 3.88
N SER A 129 5.36 -9.35 4.93
CA SER A 129 5.21 -9.83 6.31
C SER A 129 3.81 -9.65 6.88
N ILE A 130 2.96 -8.84 6.23
CA ILE A 130 1.61 -8.53 6.72
C ILE A 130 0.75 -9.79 6.70
N GLN A 131 0.30 -10.18 7.89
CA GLN A 131 -0.66 -11.27 8.07
C GLN A 131 -1.99 -10.71 8.53
N ILE A 132 -3.06 -11.12 7.85
CA ILE A 132 -4.45 -10.82 8.23
C ILE A 132 -4.92 -12.00 9.07
N LYS A 133 -5.23 -11.77 10.35
CA LYS A 133 -5.86 -12.77 11.20
C LYS A 133 -7.38 -12.73 11.01
N SER A 134 -7.93 -13.86 10.56
CA SER A 134 -9.35 -14.19 10.64
C SER A 134 -9.75 -14.45 12.08
#